data_AF-A0A8T4UB93-F1
#
_entry.id   AF-A0A8T4UB93-F1
#
_cell.length_a   1.000
_cell.length_b   1.000
_cell.length_c   1.000
_cell.angle_alpha   90.00
_cell.angle_beta   90.00
_cell.angle_gamma   90.00
#
_symmetry.space_group_name_H-M   'P 1'
#
loop_
_entity.id
_entity.type
_entity.pdbx_description
1 polymer ?
#
loop_
_entity_poly.entity_id
_entity_poly.type
_entity_poly.pdbx_seq_one_letter_code
_entity_poly.pdbx_strand_id
1 'polypeptide(L)'
;MNKQYKRSLRKDKKAILCHIIPIAIVVGLIWLFIFAIKLTYVGECTSNADCGSNSYCGSDRKCHSMPTKVNRDFTSAVIILSISLIIAFILLVWKKKEKVSEKISVSDSGLNKYHPTAHHQAHHMPNQIPNVHHTTSHEQKNNP
;
A
#
# COMPACT_ATOMS: atom_id res chain seq x y z
N MET A 1 -41.43 31.95 49.80
CA MET A 1 -40.71 31.01 48.91
C MET A 1 -41.31 29.61 49.03
N ASN A 2 -41.93 29.08 47.97
CA ASN A 2 -42.78 27.88 48.02
C ASN A 2 -41.95 26.57 48.14
N LYS A 3 -42.37 25.66 49.03
CA LYS A 3 -41.71 24.37 49.33
C LYS A 3 -41.64 23.45 48.09
N GLN A 4 -42.57 23.63 47.15
CA GLN A 4 -42.62 22.89 45.88
C GLN A 4 -41.44 23.25 44.94
N TYR A 5 -41.07 24.53 44.88
CA TYR A 5 -39.94 25.01 44.06
C TYR A 5 -38.60 24.41 44.53
N LYS A 6 -38.38 24.29 45.84
CA LYS A 6 -37.17 23.65 46.42
C LYS A 6 -37.09 22.15 46.17
N ARG A 7 -38.20 21.47 45.84
CA ARG A 7 -38.22 20.04 45.52
C ARG A 7 -37.90 19.78 44.05
N SER A 8 -38.43 20.61 43.14
CA SER A 8 -38.09 20.54 41.70
C SER A 8 -36.59 20.76 41.49
N LEU A 9 -36.04 21.85 42.03
CA LEU A 9 -34.59 22.15 41.94
C LEU A 9 -33.68 21.05 42.48
N ARG A 10 -34.10 20.30 43.52
CA ARG A 10 -33.32 19.18 44.06
C ARG A 10 -33.45 17.91 43.22
N LYS A 11 -34.57 17.72 42.52
CA LYS A 11 -34.78 16.60 41.59
C LYS A 11 -33.93 16.79 40.33
N ASP A 12 -33.88 18.01 39.81
CA ASP A 12 -33.12 18.37 38.60
C ASP A 12 -31.60 18.28 38.85
N LYS A 13 -31.11 18.76 40.00
CA LYS A 13 -29.69 18.62 40.39
C LYS A 13 -29.22 17.16 40.50
N LYS A 14 -30.10 16.25 40.96
CA LYS A 14 -29.77 14.81 41.06
C LYS A 14 -29.75 14.14 39.70
N ALA A 15 -30.69 14.50 38.81
CA ALA A 15 -30.71 14.00 37.44
C ALA A 15 -29.47 14.46 36.65
N ILE A 16 -29.13 15.74 36.75
CA ILE A 16 -27.94 16.32 36.10
C ILE A 16 -26.65 15.67 36.64
N LEU A 17 -26.52 15.49 37.96
CA LEU A 17 -25.34 14.87 38.56
C LEU A 17 -25.16 13.41 38.12
N CYS A 18 -26.26 12.66 37.94
CA CYS A 18 -26.23 11.28 37.46
C CYS A 18 -25.65 11.15 36.03
N HIS A 19 -25.87 12.16 35.18
CA HIS A 19 -25.34 12.17 33.81
C HIS A 19 -23.95 12.79 33.69
N ILE A 20 -23.60 13.78 34.53
CA ILE A 20 -22.28 14.42 34.46
C ILE A 20 -21.16 13.48 34.92
N ILE A 21 -21.39 12.68 35.96
CA ILE A 21 -20.37 11.77 36.50
C ILE A 21 -19.84 10.79 35.44
N PRO A 22 -20.67 10.02 34.70
CA PRO A 22 -20.16 9.10 33.69
C PRO A 22 -19.47 9.84 32.53
N ILE A 23 -19.98 11.01 32.12
CA ILE A 23 -19.34 11.82 31.07
C ILE A 23 -17.95 12.29 31.51
N ALA A 24 -17.81 12.78 32.73
CA ALA A 24 -16.53 13.23 33.28
C ALA A 24 -15.51 12.07 33.37
N ILE A 25 -15.97 10.86 33.72
CA ILE A 25 -15.12 9.65 33.72
C ILE A 25 -14.66 9.32 32.30
N VAL A 26 -15.56 9.31 31.32
CA VAL A 26 -15.21 9.02 29.92
C VAL A 26 -14.20 10.03 29.39
N VAL A 27 -14.43 11.33 29.63
CA VAL A 27 -13.50 12.39 29.23
C VAL A 27 -12.15 12.23 29.92
N GLY A 28 -12.15 11.91 31.22
CA GLY A 28 -10.93 11.65 31.98
C GLY A 28 -10.13 10.46 31.44
N LEU A 29 -10.81 9.36 31.08
CA LEU A 29 -10.17 8.19 30.48
C LEU A 29 -9.58 8.49 29.09
N ILE A 30 -10.31 9.26 28.26
CA ILE A 30 -9.80 9.70 26.95
C ILE A 30 -8.56 10.58 27.12
N TRP A 31 -8.59 11.53 28.06
CA TRP A 31 -7.46 12.41 28.32
C TRP A 31 -6.24 11.64 28.84
N LEU A 32 -6.46 10.72 29.79
CA LEU A 32 -5.42 9.83 30.31
C LEU A 32 -4.81 8.95 29.20
N PHE A 33 -5.64 8.42 28.30
CA PHE A 33 -5.18 7.61 27.17
C PHE A 33 -4.31 8.41 26.20
N ILE A 34 -4.72 9.63 25.86
CA ILE A 34 -3.93 10.54 25.02
C ILE A 34 -2.60 10.88 25.70
N PHE A 35 -2.63 11.20 27.00
CA PHE A 35 -1.43 11.52 27.77
C PHE A 35 -0.45 10.33 27.85
N ALA A 36 -0.97 9.12 28.11
CA ALA A 36 -0.16 7.90 28.14
C ALA A 36 0.52 7.61 26.80
N ILE A 37 -0.18 7.80 25.68
CA ILE A 37 0.41 7.69 24.34
C ILE A 37 1.55 8.69 24.15
N LYS A 38 1.40 9.94 24.61
CA LYS A 38 2.47 10.94 24.47
C LYS A 38 3.72 10.59 25.28
N LEU A 39 3.56 9.95 26.44
CA LEU A 39 4.69 9.54 27.29
C LEU A 39 5.44 8.31 26.78
N THR A 40 4.78 7.40 26.06
CA THR A 40 5.44 6.20 25.50
C THR A 40 6.11 6.45 24.15
N TYR A 41 5.88 7.63 23.55
CA TYR A 41 6.40 8.01 22.23
C TYR A 41 7.80 8.66 22.26
N VAL A 42 8.65 8.30 23.23
CA VAL A 42 10.05 8.73 23.27
C VAL A 42 10.86 7.85 22.32
N GLY A 43 10.82 8.20 21.03
CA GLY A 43 11.71 7.63 20.03
C GLY A 43 13.08 8.31 20.07
N GLU A 44 14.13 7.58 19.69
CA GLU A 44 15.48 8.15 19.54
C GLU A 44 15.59 9.07 18.32
N CYS A 45 14.71 8.86 17.32
CA CYS A 45 14.63 9.67 16.12
C CYS A 45 13.18 9.88 15.65
N THR A 46 12.95 10.98 14.95
CA THR A 46 11.69 11.28 14.23
C THR A 46 11.91 11.44 12.73
N SER A 47 13.14 11.77 12.34
CA SER A 47 13.57 11.97 10.97
C SER A 47 14.98 11.39 10.77
N ASN A 48 15.37 11.17 9.52
CA ASN A 48 16.73 10.70 9.21
C ASN A 48 17.81 11.71 9.61
N ALA A 49 17.46 13.00 9.75
CA ALA A 49 18.38 14.05 10.18
C ALA A 49 18.74 13.96 11.68
N ASP A 50 17.93 13.24 12.46
CA ASP A 50 18.19 12.99 13.89
C ASP A 50 19.25 11.87 14.07
N CYS A 51 19.57 11.14 13.01
CA CYS A 51 20.55 10.05 13.01
C CYS A 51 21.89 10.48 12.40
N GLY A 52 22.98 9.79 12.77
CA GLY A 52 24.31 10.03 12.20
C GLY A 52 24.38 9.78 10.69
N SER A 53 25.46 10.25 10.04
CA SER A 53 25.61 10.28 8.58
C SER A 53 25.53 8.92 7.85
N ASN A 54 25.63 7.80 8.57
CA ASN A 54 25.53 6.43 8.03
C ASN A 54 24.36 5.64 8.62
N SER A 55 23.33 6.34 9.10
CA SER A 55 22.17 5.74 9.73
C SER A 55 20.87 6.37 9.22
N TYR A 56 19.77 5.63 9.29
CA TYR A 56 18.42 6.10 8.95
C TYR A 56 17.47 5.84 10.13
N CYS A 57 16.41 6.63 10.22
CA CYS A 57 15.40 6.45 11.25
C CYS A 57 14.42 5.36 10.82
N GLY A 58 14.37 4.27 11.59
CA GLY A 58 13.43 3.17 11.36
C GLY A 58 12.01 3.48 11.84
N SER A 59 11.05 2.67 11.40
CA SER A 59 9.64 2.77 11.84
C SER A 59 9.47 2.50 13.35
N ASP A 60 10.45 1.82 13.96
CA ASP A 60 10.60 1.62 15.40
C ASP A 60 11.15 2.87 16.13
N ARG A 61 11.36 3.98 15.42
CA ARG A 61 11.92 5.24 15.93
C ARG A 61 13.32 5.09 16.52
N LYS A 62 14.12 4.20 15.93
CA LYS A 62 15.53 3.98 16.26
C LYS A 62 16.40 4.22 15.04
N CYS A 63 17.64 4.63 15.27
CA CYS A 63 18.61 4.79 14.20
C CYS A 63 19.21 3.43 13.82
N HIS A 64 19.01 3.03 12.57
CA HIS A 64 19.59 1.81 11.99
C HIS A 64 20.73 2.16 11.05
N SER A 65 21.77 1.34 10.99
CA SER A 65 22.85 1.53 10.03
C SER A 65 22.33 1.35 8.60
N MET A 66 22.80 2.19 7.68
CA MET A 66 22.45 2.09 6.27
C MET A 66 22.91 0.72 5.73
N PRO A 67 22.07 -0.06 5.04
CA PRO A 67 22.46 -1.36 4.54
C PRO A 67 23.65 -1.19 3.58
N THR A 68 24.73 -1.91 3.83
CA THR A 68 25.83 -2.01 2.87
C THR A 68 25.33 -2.72 1.62
N LYS A 69 25.80 -2.28 0.45
CA LYS A 69 25.46 -2.95 -0.81
C LYS A 69 25.94 -4.39 -0.73
N VAL A 70 25.00 -5.31 -0.50
CA VAL A 70 25.25 -6.74 -0.65
C VAL A 70 25.32 -7.03 -2.15
N ASN A 71 26.49 -7.41 -2.65
CA ASN A 71 26.62 -7.93 -4.00
C ASN A 71 25.92 -9.30 -4.04
N ARG A 72 24.64 -9.31 -4.38
CA ARG A 72 23.89 -10.55 -4.56
C ARG A 72 24.11 -11.03 -5.97
N ASP A 73 24.84 -12.14 -6.11
CA ASP A 73 25.01 -12.80 -7.38
C ASP A 73 23.71 -13.50 -7.77
N PHE A 74 22.95 -12.89 -8.68
CA PHE A 74 21.73 -13.47 -9.25
C PHE A 74 22.01 -14.46 -10.38
N THR A 75 23.27 -14.72 -10.70
CA THR A 75 23.70 -15.61 -11.79
C THR A 75 23.05 -16.98 -11.68
N SER A 76 22.98 -17.56 -10.47
CA SER A 76 22.33 -18.86 -10.23
C SER A 76 20.82 -18.82 -10.53
N ALA A 77 20.13 -17.77 -10.08
CA ALA A 77 18.70 -17.58 -10.33
C ALA A 77 18.40 -17.40 -11.83
N VAL A 78 19.23 -16.62 -12.53
CA VAL A 78 19.11 -16.38 -13.98
C VAL A 78 19.33 -17.68 -14.78
N ILE A 79 20.32 -18.49 -14.39
CA ILE A 79 20.57 -19.79 -15.05
C ILE A 79 19.36 -20.72 -14.88
N ILE A 80 18.83 -20.84 -13.66
CA ILE A 80 17.67 -21.70 -13.39
C ILE A 80 16.46 -21.26 -14.21
N LEU A 81 16.14 -19.96 -14.20
CA LEU A 81 15.02 -19.41 -14.99
C LEU A 81 15.20 -19.67 -16.48
N SER A 82 16.41 -19.47 -17.01
CA SER A 82 16.70 -19.69 -18.43
C SER A 82 16.51 -21.15 -18.83
N ILE A 83 16.99 -22.09 -18.01
CA ILE A 83 16.82 -23.53 -18.25
C ILE A 83 15.33 -23.92 -18.18
N SER A 84 14.59 -23.43 -17.18
CA SER A 84 13.15 -23.71 -17.06
C SER A 84 12.35 -23.22 -18.27
N LEU A 85 12.69 -22.03 -18.81
CA LEU A 85 12.07 -21.48 -20.02
C LEU A 85 12.36 -22.34 -21.26
N ILE A 86 13.60 -22.80 -21.43
CA ILE A 86 14.00 -23.67 -22.55
C ILE A 86 13.25 -25.00 -22.47
N ILE A 87 13.19 -25.63 -21.30
CA ILE A 87 12.47 -26.90 -21.11
C ILE A 87 10.98 -26.73 -21.39
N ALA A 88 10.36 -25.68 -20.87
CA ALA A 88 8.95 -25.38 -21.13
C ALA A 88 8.67 -25.19 -22.63
N PHE A 89 9.53 -24.46 -23.33
CA PHE A 89 9.43 -24.25 -24.77
C PHE A 89 9.55 -25.57 -25.55
N ILE A 90 10.53 -26.42 -25.21
CA ILE A 90 10.71 -27.73 -25.84
C ILE A 90 9.46 -28.60 -25.66
N LEU A 91 8.93 -28.68 -24.44
CA LEU A 91 7.72 -29.46 -24.14
C LEU A 91 6.50 -28.97 -24.94
N LEU A 92 6.31 -27.65 -25.05
CA LEU A 92 5.21 -27.08 -25.83
C LEU A 92 5.34 -27.37 -27.34
N VAL A 93 6.56 -27.29 -27.88
CA VAL A 93 6.83 -27.59 -29.29
C VAL A 93 6.66 -29.08 -29.58
N TRP A 94 7.05 -29.96 -28.65
CA TRP A 94 6.92 -31.42 -28.82
C TRP A 94 5.46 -31.87 -28.77
N LYS A 95 4.63 -31.32 -27.87
CA LYS A 95 3.19 -31.65 -27.80
C LYS A 95 2.39 -31.20 -29.03
N LYS A 96 2.94 -30.33 -29.88
CA LYS A 96 2.29 -29.92 -31.15
C LYS A 96 2.43 -30.96 -32.26
N LYS A 97 3.33 -31.94 -32.14
CA LYS A 97 3.58 -32.95 -33.19
C LYS A 97 2.67 -34.18 -33.15
N GLU A 98 1.91 -34.39 -32.07
CA GLU A 98 1.05 -35.59 -31.92
C GLU A 98 -0.43 -35.38 -32.32
N LYS A 99 -0.86 -34.17 -32.69
CA LYS A 99 -2.26 -33.87 -33.03
C LYS A 99 -2.55 -33.69 -34.53
N VAL A 100 -1.82 -34.38 -35.41
CA VAL A 100 -2.02 -34.27 -36.88
C VAL A 100 -2.54 -35.57 -37.52
N SER A 101 -2.73 -36.67 -36.77
CA SER A 101 -3.13 -37.95 -37.37
C SER A 101 -4.43 -38.58 -36.83
N GLU A 102 -5.42 -37.79 -36.41
CA GLU A 102 -6.74 -38.35 -36.03
C GLU A 102 -7.95 -37.48 -36.42
N LYS A 103 -7.85 -36.62 -37.45
CA LYS A 103 -9.04 -35.95 -38.01
C LYS A 103 -8.88 -35.61 -39.49
N ILE A 104 -8.62 -36.59 -40.35
CA ILE A 104 -8.98 -36.47 -41.78
C ILE A 104 -9.49 -37.82 -42.27
N SER A 105 -10.71 -38.17 -41.87
CA SER A 105 -11.64 -38.83 -42.78
C SER A 105 -13.06 -38.43 -42.37
N VAL A 106 -13.85 -38.14 -43.40
CA VAL A 106 -15.30 -37.88 -43.38
C VAL A 106 -15.74 -36.42 -43.31
N SER A 107 -16.17 -35.98 -44.51
CA SER A 107 -17.16 -34.96 -44.85
C SER A 107 -16.68 -33.53 -45.11
N ASP A 108 -16.03 -33.40 -46.28
CA ASP A 108 -16.45 -32.41 -47.27
C ASP A 108 -17.98 -32.31 -47.37
N SER A 109 -18.51 -31.09 -47.33
CA SER A 109 -19.58 -30.58 -48.22
C SER A 109 -19.91 -29.12 -47.90
N GLY A 110 -19.49 -28.21 -48.78
CA GLY A 110 -20.24 -26.96 -49.10
C GLY A 110 -20.00 -25.76 -48.17
N LEU A 111 -18.94 -24.95 -48.31
CA LEU A 111 -18.68 -23.91 -49.33
C LEU A 111 -19.35 -22.53 -49.06
N ASN A 112 -18.50 -21.53 -48.76
CA ASN A 112 -18.57 -20.09 -49.11
C ASN A 112 -19.68 -19.20 -48.47
N LYS A 113 -19.45 -18.00 -47.91
CA LYS A 113 -18.53 -16.88 -48.24
C LYS A 113 -18.30 -15.95 -47.02
N TYR A 114 -17.14 -15.30 -47.09
CA TYR A 114 -16.59 -14.11 -46.39
C TYR A 114 -17.52 -13.00 -45.81
N HIS A 115 -17.18 -12.59 -44.56
CA HIS A 115 -17.00 -11.27 -43.85
C HIS A 115 -17.44 -9.92 -44.51
N PRO A 116 -17.51 -8.72 -43.82
CA PRO A 116 -17.51 -8.33 -42.38
C PRO A 116 -18.62 -7.33 -41.95
N THR A 117 -18.84 -7.17 -40.63
CA THR A 117 -19.18 -5.84 -40.06
C THR A 117 -18.55 -5.69 -38.68
N ALA A 118 -17.68 -4.69 -38.58
CA ALA A 118 -16.97 -4.26 -37.38
C ALA A 118 -17.86 -3.37 -36.52
N HIS A 119 -17.94 -3.65 -35.22
CA HIS A 119 -18.18 -2.65 -34.18
C HIS A 119 -17.64 -3.19 -32.85
N HIS A 120 -16.34 -2.97 -32.59
CA HIS A 120 -15.81 -3.02 -31.23
C HIS A 120 -15.52 -1.60 -30.76
N GLN A 121 -16.28 -1.20 -29.76
CA GLN A 121 -16.13 0.03 -28.99
C GLN A 121 -14.85 -0.07 -28.16
N ALA A 122 -13.84 0.71 -28.54
CA ALA A 122 -12.63 0.87 -27.74
C ALA A 122 -12.94 1.76 -26.53
N HIS A 123 -12.98 1.17 -25.34
CA HIS A 123 -12.95 1.94 -24.11
C HIS A 123 -11.51 2.41 -23.87
N HIS A 124 -11.32 3.72 -23.97
CA HIS A 124 -10.11 4.43 -23.57
C HIS A 124 -9.85 4.25 -22.07
N MET A 125 -8.64 3.82 -21.71
CA MET A 125 -8.05 3.99 -20.38
C MET A 125 -6.91 5.03 -20.51
N PRO A 126 -6.95 6.16 -19.78
CA PRO A 126 -5.81 7.07 -19.74
C PRO A 126 -4.73 6.56 -18.80
N ASN A 127 -3.54 6.37 -19.39
CA ASN A 127 -2.26 6.20 -18.74
C ASN A 127 -1.84 7.55 -18.10
N GLN A 128 -1.64 7.59 -16.78
CA GLN A 128 -0.97 8.71 -16.11
C GLN A 128 0.34 8.24 -15.47
N ILE A 129 1.43 8.59 -16.14
CA ILE A 129 2.80 8.61 -15.63
C ILE A 129 3.02 10.01 -15.03
N PRO A 130 3.39 10.16 -13.75
CA PRO A 130 3.87 11.45 -13.24
C PRO A 130 5.31 11.69 -13.71
N ASN A 131 5.47 12.82 -14.39
CA ASN A 131 6.71 13.33 -14.95
C ASN A 131 7.70 13.72 -13.83
N VAL A 132 8.93 13.23 -13.94
CA VAL A 132 10.06 13.58 -13.08
C VAL A 132 10.58 14.94 -13.53
N HIS A 133 10.32 15.99 -12.75
CA HIS A 133 10.98 17.27 -12.94
C HIS A 133 12.41 17.21 -12.41
N HIS A 134 13.35 17.12 -13.35
CA HIS A 134 14.73 17.55 -13.18
C HIS A 134 14.73 19.08 -12.97
N THR A 135 15.23 19.56 -11.83
CA THR A 135 15.75 20.93 -11.70
C THR A 135 17.16 20.85 -11.16
N THR A 136 18.11 20.86 -12.09
CA THR A 136 19.48 21.29 -11.89
C THR A 136 19.50 22.82 -11.86
N SER A 137 19.91 23.41 -10.74
CA SER A 137 20.52 24.74 -10.73
C SER A 137 21.61 24.78 -9.67
N HIS A 138 22.85 24.79 -10.15
CA HIS A 138 23.97 25.45 -9.48
C HIS A 138 23.61 26.93 -9.30
N GLU A 139 23.96 27.57 -8.17
CA GLU A 139 24.63 28.89 -8.15
C GLU A 139 24.96 29.34 -6.70
N GLN A 140 26.24 29.70 -6.51
CA GLN A 140 26.85 30.68 -5.59
C GLN A 140 26.48 30.78 -4.10
N LYS A 141 27.43 30.28 -3.28
CA LYS A 141 28.40 31.08 -2.50
C LYS A 141 28.03 32.56 -2.27
N ASN A 142 27.81 32.95 -1.01
CA ASN A 142 28.50 34.09 -0.36
C ASN A 142 28.20 34.17 1.15
N ASN A 143 29.29 34.20 1.91
CA ASN A 143 29.42 34.71 3.29
C ASN A 143 29.42 36.26 3.24
N PRO A 144 29.15 37.00 4.33
CA PRO A 144 29.93 36.97 5.57
C PRO A 144 29.14 36.64 6.84
#